data_AF-A0A212KTT8-F1
#
_entry.id   AF-A0A212KTT8-F1
#
_cell.length_a   1.000
_cell.length_b   1.000
_cell.length_c   1.000
_cell.angle_alpha   90.00
_cell.angle_beta   90.00
_cell.angle_gamma   90.00
#
_symmetry.space_group_name_H-M   'P 1'
#
loop_
_entity.id
_entity.type
_entity.pdbx_description
1 polymer ?
#
loop_
_entity_poly.entity_id
_entity_poly.type
_entity_poly.pdbx_seq_one_letter_code
_entity_poly.pdbx_strand_id
1 'polypeptide(L)'
;MASHGAFSAKAFGPIGRFLCRFRYPVSLPQDIAEVLDLRVTNFIRFDKLLQMVTGPETCPARLSRMMPRAHAERVFRSAVRIDCFHSKSLYSYYFPGGWLEFTLYFDDSSRLRRMFVQHRSIVNEQGVEINLGPGQE
;
A
#
# COMPACT_ATOMS: atom_id res chain seq x y z
N MET A 1 2.29 30.09 -3.66
CA MET A 1 0.82 30.07 -3.63
C MET A 1 0.37 28.66 -3.30
N ALA A 2 -0.06 28.45 -2.05
CA ALA A 2 -0.55 27.17 -1.57
C ALA A 2 -1.97 26.92 -2.10
N SER A 3 -2.17 25.81 -2.80
CA SER A 3 -3.51 25.31 -3.13
C SER A 3 -3.88 24.24 -2.10
N HIS A 4 -4.65 24.65 -1.09
CA HIS A 4 -5.38 23.74 -0.22
C HIS A 4 -6.75 23.44 -0.83
N GLY A 5 -7.09 22.16 -0.90
CA GLY A 5 -8.45 21.70 -0.66
C GLY A 5 -9.31 21.41 -1.90
N ALA A 6 -9.35 20.14 -2.29
CA ALA A 6 -10.59 19.41 -2.61
C ALA A 6 -10.29 17.90 -2.69
N PHE A 7 -10.22 17.24 -1.53
CA PHE A 7 -10.15 15.79 -1.44
C PHE A 7 -11.58 15.25 -1.55
N SER A 8 -12.02 14.85 -2.75
CA SER A 8 -13.32 14.22 -2.96
C SER A 8 -13.14 12.72 -3.12
N ALA A 9 -12.89 12.02 -2.01
CA ALA A 9 -13.18 10.60 -1.92
C ALA A 9 -14.70 10.42 -1.85
N LYS A 10 -15.37 10.31 -3.00
CA LYS A 10 -16.72 9.72 -3.01
C LYS A 10 -16.55 8.22 -2.77
N ALA A 11 -16.37 7.87 -1.51
CA ALA A 11 -16.41 6.49 -1.06
C ALA A 11 -17.71 5.86 -1.55
N PHE A 12 -17.61 4.69 -2.17
CA PHE A 12 -18.77 3.84 -2.44
C PHE A 12 -19.59 3.71 -1.15
N GLY A 13 -20.90 3.95 -1.24
CA GLY A 13 -21.80 3.74 -0.10
C GLY A 13 -21.66 2.32 0.48
N PRO A 14 -22.04 2.11 1.75
CA PRO A 14 -21.80 0.86 2.48
C PRO A 14 -22.23 -0.40 1.71
N ILE A 15 -23.30 -0.32 0.93
CA ILE A 15 -23.87 -1.41 0.12
C ILE A 15 -22.89 -1.94 -0.93
N GLY A 16 -22.13 -1.06 -1.60
CA GLY A 16 -21.14 -1.50 -2.59
C GLY A 16 -19.97 -2.23 -1.96
N ARG A 17 -19.55 -1.81 -0.76
CA ARG A 17 -18.50 -2.49 0.02
C ARG A 17 -18.93 -3.89 0.45
N PHE A 18 -20.21 -4.06 0.80
CA PHE A 18 -20.77 -5.39 1.12
C PHE A 18 -20.74 -6.36 -0.06
N LEU A 19 -21.12 -5.92 -1.27
CA LEU A 19 -21.07 -6.79 -2.45
C LEU A 19 -19.64 -7.20 -2.82
N CYS A 20 -18.65 -6.34 -2.57
CA CYS A 20 -17.24 -6.64 -2.83
C CYS A 20 -16.71 -7.76 -1.93
N ARG A 21 -17.27 -7.95 -0.73
CA ARG A 21 -16.85 -9.01 0.21
C ARG A 21 -17.11 -10.42 -0.32
N PHE A 22 -18.09 -10.60 -1.23
CA PHE A 22 -18.29 -11.89 -1.88
C PHE A 22 -17.11 -12.30 -2.77
N ARG A 23 -16.43 -11.33 -3.39
CA ARG A 23 -15.26 -11.58 -4.25
C ARG A 23 -13.95 -11.51 -3.48
N TYR A 24 -13.91 -10.69 -2.43
CA TYR A 24 -12.72 -10.37 -1.66
C TYR A 24 -13.05 -10.45 -0.15
N PRO A 25 -13.13 -11.66 0.42
CA PRO A 25 -13.63 -11.86 1.78
C PRO A 25 -12.72 -11.25 2.85
N VAL A 26 -11.40 -11.29 2.63
CA VAL A 26 -10.38 -10.86 3.60
C VAL A 26 -9.95 -9.42 3.37
N SER A 27 -9.19 -9.14 2.30
CA SER A 27 -8.70 -7.80 1.96
C SER A 27 -9.36 -7.26 0.70
N LEU A 28 -9.72 -5.97 0.71
CA LEU A 28 -10.26 -5.30 -0.47
C LEU A 28 -9.14 -4.56 -1.21
N PRO A 29 -9.21 -4.46 -2.55
CA PRO A 29 -8.27 -3.63 -3.30
C PRO A 29 -8.27 -2.16 -2.85
N GLN A 30 -9.40 -1.69 -2.34
CA GLN A 30 -9.59 -0.36 -1.77
C GLN A 30 -8.79 -0.14 -0.49
N ASP A 31 -8.65 -1.17 0.35
CA ASP A 31 -7.87 -1.05 1.58
C ASP A 31 -6.40 -0.73 1.22
N ILE A 32 -5.87 -1.32 0.14
CA ILE A 32 -4.53 -1.03 -0.38
C ILE A 32 -4.45 0.36 -1.00
N ALA A 33 -5.46 0.74 -1.79
CA ALA A 33 -5.51 2.07 -2.38
C ALA A 33 -5.53 3.17 -1.32
N GLU A 34 -6.23 2.97 -0.19
CA GLU A 34 -6.26 3.91 0.94
C GLU A 34 -4.90 3.96 1.68
N VAL A 35 -4.26 2.81 1.87
CA VAL A 35 -2.93 2.69 2.50
C VAL A 35 -1.89 3.47 1.69
N LEU A 36 -1.89 3.29 0.37
CA LEU A 36 -0.93 3.92 -0.53
C LEU A 36 -1.38 5.30 -1.04
N ASP A 37 -2.57 5.76 -0.66
CA ASP A 37 -3.20 7.00 -1.14
C ASP A 37 -3.29 7.07 -2.68
N LEU A 38 -3.65 5.96 -3.31
CA LEU A 38 -3.87 5.87 -4.74
C LEU A 38 -5.22 6.50 -5.09
N ARG A 39 -5.22 7.42 -6.04
CA ARG A 39 -6.45 8.05 -6.56
C ARG A 39 -7.26 7.03 -7.35
N VAL A 40 -8.25 6.44 -6.71
CA VAL A 40 -9.22 5.53 -7.32
C VAL A 40 -10.61 6.16 -7.24
N THR A 41 -11.25 6.34 -8.39
CA THR A 41 -12.59 6.96 -8.47
C THR A 41 -13.71 5.92 -8.34
N ASN A 42 -13.40 4.64 -8.57
CA ASN A 42 -14.36 3.54 -8.59
C ASN A 42 -13.78 2.27 -7.95
N PHE A 43 -14.61 1.25 -7.78
CA PHE A 43 -14.14 -0.09 -7.46
C PHE A 43 -13.13 -0.57 -8.51
N ILE A 44 -11.92 -0.88 -8.07
CA ILE A 44 -10.87 -1.46 -8.91
C ILE A 44 -10.75 -2.95 -8.64
N ARG A 45 -10.50 -3.70 -9.70
CA ARG A 45 -10.15 -5.11 -9.61
C ARG A 45 -8.71 -5.27 -9.13
N PHE A 46 -8.41 -6.43 -8.56
CA PHE A 46 -7.07 -6.73 -8.04
C PHE A 46 -5.97 -6.62 -9.11
N ASP A 47 -6.22 -7.07 -10.34
CA ASP A 47 -5.28 -6.96 -11.47
C ASP A 47 -4.92 -5.51 -11.78
N LYS A 48 -5.93 -4.62 -11.76
CA LYS A 48 -5.71 -3.18 -11.95
C LYS A 48 -4.96 -2.56 -10.78
N LEU A 49 -5.29 -2.95 -9.54
CA LEU A 49 -4.53 -2.53 -8.35
C LEU A 49 -3.06 -2.92 -8.50
N LEU A 50 -2.77 -4.19 -8.82
CA LEU A 50 -1.40 -4.68 -8.93
C LEU A 50 -0.64 -3.90 -9.99
N GLN A 51 -1.23 -3.68 -11.17
CA GLN A 51 -0.64 -2.86 -12.23
C GLN A 51 -0.33 -1.42 -11.75
N MET A 52 -1.23 -0.81 -10.99
CA MET A 52 -0.99 0.52 -10.42
C MET A 52 0.18 0.45 -9.45
N VAL A 53 0.12 -0.43 -8.44
CA VAL A 53 1.11 -0.51 -7.36
C VAL A 53 2.53 -0.82 -7.89
N THR A 54 2.66 -1.66 -8.91
CA THR A 54 3.95 -1.99 -9.53
C THR A 54 4.37 -1.02 -10.65
N GLY A 55 3.55 -0.02 -10.96
CA GLY A 55 3.84 0.97 -11.99
C GLY A 55 4.96 1.92 -11.57
N PRO A 56 5.82 2.38 -12.50
CA PRO A 56 6.94 3.27 -12.18
C PRO A 56 6.49 4.62 -11.60
N GLU A 57 5.28 5.07 -11.97
CA GLU A 57 4.69 6.33 -11.52
C GLU A 57 4.10 6.24 -10.10
N THR A 58 4.08 5.05 -9.48
CA THR A 58 3.50 4.90 -8.15
C THR A 58 4.45 5.44 -7.10
N CYS A 59 4.00 6.52 -6.47
CA CYS A 59 4.65 7.19 -5.35
C CYS A 59 3.61 7.41 -4.25
N PRO A 60 3.56 6.55 -3.22
CA PRO A 60 2.55 6.64 -2.18
C PRO A 60 2.67 7.94 -1.41
N ALA A 61 1.62 8.77 -1.37
CA ALA A 61 1.71 10.09 -0.73
C ALA A 61 1.89 10.00 0.80
N ARG A 62 1.45 8.90 1.41
CA ARG A 62 1.54 8.64 2.85
C ARG A 62 2.86 8.03 3.30
N LEU A 63 3.77 7.74 2.38
CA LEU A 63 5.08 7.15 2.67
C LEU A 63 6.17 7.96 1.98
N SER A 64 7.15 8.40 2.75
CA SER A 64 8.30 9.15 2.24
C SER A 64 9.59 8.52 2.73
N ARG A 65 10.65 8.72 1.96
CA ARG A 65 11.99 8.31 2.38
C ARG A 65 12.35 9.04 3.68
N MET A 66 13.10 8.37 4.53
CA MET A 66 13.51 8.83 5.86
C MET A 66 12.38 9.00 6.89
N MET A 67 11.14 8.61 6.57
CA MET A 67 10.03 8.62 7.51
C MET A 67 10.34 7.74 8.74
N PRO A 68 10.02 8.19 9.97
CA PRO A 68 10.19 7.36 11.17
C PRO A 68 9.40 6.06 11.06
N ARG A 69 10.01 4.95 11.50
CA ARG A 69 9.38 3.61 11.48
C ARG A 69 7.96 3.62 12.01
N ALA A 70 7.73 4.15 13.21
CA ALA A 70 6.40 4.19 13.83
C ALA A 70 5.32 4.88 12.95
N HIS A 71 5.70 5.85 12.12
CA HIS A 71 4.78 6.49 11.18
C HIS A 71 4.52 5.61 9.96
N ALA A 72 5.59 5.05 9.38
CA ALA A 72 5.50 4.17 8.21
C ALA A 72 4.68 2.90 8.52
N GLU A 73 4.90 2.29 9.69
CA GLU A 73 4.18 1.08 10.12
C GLU A 73 2.69 1.35 10.35
N ARG A 74 2.34 2.53 10.88
CA ARG A 74 0.94 2.93 11.12
C ARG A 74 0.13 3.02 9.83
N VAL A 75 0.76 3.30 8.69
CA VAL A 75 0.11 3.33 7.38
C VAL A 75 -0.49 1.97 7.03
N PHE A 76 0.16 0.87 7.42
CA PHE A 76 -0.24 -0.51 7.11
C PHE A 76 -1.00 -1.22 8.25
N ARG A 77 -1.58 -0.47 9.20
CA ARG A 77 -2.32 -1.06 10.33
C ARG A 77 -3.51 -1.96 9.94
N SER A 78 -3.99 -1.86 8.71
CA SER A 78 -5.10 -2.66 8.16
C SER A 78 -4.63 -3.97 7.53
N ALA A 79 -3.33 -4.26 7.53
CA ALA A 79 -2.78 -5.53 7.06
C ALA A 79 -3.33 -6.71 7.88
N VAL A 80 -3.52 -7.83 7.20
CA VAL A 80 -4.02 -9.08 7.82
C VAL A 80 -2.96 -9.68 8.72
N ARG A 81 -1.70 -9.60 8.27
CA ARG A 81 -0.54 -10.07 9.00
C ARG A 81 0.54 -9.00 8.99
N ILE A 82 1.18 -8.84 10.15
CA ILE A 82 2.26 -7.88 10.37
C ILE A 82 3.39 -8.63 11.07
N ASP A 83 4.56 -8.68 10.44
CA ASP A 83 5.77 -9.22 11.04
C ASP A 83 6.84 -8.12 11.10
N CYS A 84 7.26 -7.76 12.31
CA CYS A 84 8.28 -6.73 12.55
C CYS A 84 9.62 -7.39 12.88
N PHE A 85 10.66 -7.04 12.14
CA PHE A 85 12.04 -7.46 12.35
C PHE A 85 12.91 -6.25 12.70
N HIS A 86 14.18 -6.48 13.02
CA HIS A 86 15.08 -5.38 13.40
C HIS A 86 15.18 -4.31 12.29
N SER A 87 15.55 -4.70 11.06
CA SER A 87 15.78 -3.77 9.94
C SER A 87 14.65 -3.71 8.90
N LYS A 88 13.56 -4.46 9.10
CA LYS A 88 12.43 -4.48 8.17
C LYS A 88 11.11 -4.81 8.83
N SER A 89 10.00 -4.49 8.17
CA SER A 89 8.65 -4.93 8.54
C SER A 89 7.91 -5.45 7.31
N LEU A 90 7.15 -6.52 7.49
CA LEU A 90 6.38 -7.19 6.44
C LEU A 90 4.87 -7.04 6.73
N TYR A 91 4.11 -6.67 5.70
CA TYR A 91 2.66 -6.49 5.77
C TYR A 91 1.99 -7.31 4.68
N SER A 92 1.18 -8.29 5.06
CA SER A 92 0.54 -9.19 4.11
C SER A 92 -0.97 -8.96 4.06
N TYR A 93 -1.49 -8.87 2.83
CA TYR A 93 -2.92 -8.77 2.52
C TYR A 93 -3.32 -9.97 1.68
N TYR A 94 -4.46 -10.59 2.00
CA TYR A 94 -4.90 -11.81 1.34
C TYR A 94 -5.99 -11.52 0.30
N PHE A 95 -5.73 -11.95 -0.93
CA PHE A 95 -6.67 -11.94 -2.03
C PHE A 95 -6.89 -13.37 -2.54
N PRO A 96 -7.98 -13.67 -3.28
CA PRO A 96 -8.15 -14.97 -3.94
C PRO A 96 -6.98 -15.33 -4.87
N GLY A 97 -6.24 -14.31 -5.33
CA GLY A 97 -5.03 -14.41 -6.12
C GLY A 97 -3.75 -14.72 -5.33
N GLY A 98 -3.81 -14.89 -4.01
CA GLY A 98 -2.64 -15.06 -3.14
C GLY A 98 -2.34 -13.84 -2.28
N TRP A 99 -1.18 -13.87 -1.63
CA TRP A 99 -0.70 -12.80 -0.77
C TRP A 99 -0.11 -11.64 -1.59
N LEU A 100 -0.60 -10.44 -1.32
CA LEU A 100 0.06 -9.19 -1.68
C LEU A 100 0.82 -8.69 -0.46
N GLU A 101 2.13 -8.59 -0.59
CA GLU A 101 3.02 -8.33 0.54
C GLU A 101 3.81 -7.05 0.31
N PHE A 102 3.91 -6.23 1.37
CA PHE A 102 4.72 -5.03 1.38
C PHE A 102 5.85 -5.20 2.40
N THR A 103 7.09 -5.08 1.95
CA THR A 103 8.26 -5.09 2.82
C THR A 103 8.83 -3.69 2.92
N LEU A 104 8.86 -3.13 4.13
CA LEU A 104 9.47 -1.84 4.44
C LEU A 104 10.86 -2.09 5.02
N TYR A 105 11.88 -1.47 4.45
CA TYR A 105 13.26 -1.53 4.94
C TYR A 105 13.63 -0.24 5.65
N PHE A 106 14.26 -0.38 6.81
CA PHE A 106 14.69 0.72 7.66
C PHE A 106 16.22 0.73 7.80
N ASP A 107 16.78 1.90 8.07
CA ASP A 107 18.18 2.03 8.48
C ASP A 107 18.36 1.83 10.00
N ASP A 108 19.59 1.93 10.46
CA ASP A 108 19.96 1.80 11.88
C ASP A 108 19.33 2.88 12.78
N SER A 109 18.91 4.01 12.18
CA SER A 109 18.17 5.08 12.86
C SER A 109 16.65 4.86 12.80
N SER A 110 16.19 3.67 12.40
CA SER A 110 14.77 3.33 12.24
C SER A 110 14.02 4.27 11.30
N ARG A 111 14.67 4.70 10.21
CA ARG A 111 14.07 5.52 9.16
C ARG A 111 13.84 4.72 7.89
N LEU A 112 12.67 4.90 7.26
CA LEU A 112 12.27 4.19 6.05
C LEU A 112 13.22 4.52 4.89
N ARG A 113 13.78 3.50 4.24
CA ARG A 113 14.68 3.68 3.09
C ARG A 113 14.08 3.18 1.79
N ARG A 114 13.48 1.99 1.83
CA ARG A 114 12.97 1.29 0.64
C ARG A 114 11.67 0.58 0.98
N MET A 115 10.84 0.40 -0.03
CA MET A 115 9.63 -0.39 0.07
C MET A 115 9.54 -1.31 -1.15
N PHE A 116 9.23 -2.58 -0.91
CA PHE A 116 9.02 -3.56 -1.96
C PHE A 116 7.62 -4.11 -1.91
N VAL A 117 7.06 -4.43 -3.06
CA VAL A 117 5.83 -5.21 -3.21
C VAL A 117 6.13 -6.57 -3.82
N GLN A 118 5.54 -7.60 -3.21
CA GLN A 118 5.63 -8.99 -3.68
C GLN A 118 4.22 -9.55 -3.87
N HIS A 119 4.08 -10.36 -4.91
CA HIS A 119 2.87 -11.13 -5.21
C HIS A 119 3.25 -12.23 -6.20
N ARG A 120 2.57 -13.38 -6.17
CA ARG A 120 2.89 -14.52 -7.07
C ARG A 120 2.82 -14.23 -8.58
N SER A 121 2.13 -13.16 -8.97
CA SER A 121 2.03 -12.71 -10.37
C SER A 121 3.15 -11.75 -10.77
N ILE A 122 4.03 -11.37 -9.85
CA ILE A 122 5.25 -10.61 -10.13
C ILE A 122 6.35 -11.63 -10.39
N VAL A 123 6.96 -11.58 -11.57
CA VAL A 123 7.99 -12.55 -12.00
C VAL A 123 9.30 -12.40 -11.23
N ASN A 124 9.57 -11.21 -10.67
CA ASN A 124 10.76 -10.96 -9.86
C ASN A 124 10.60 -11.52 -8.44
N GLU A 125 11.46 -12.47 -8.07
CA GLU A 125 11.48 -13.08 -6.72
C GLU A 125 11.71 -12.05 -5.60
N GLN A 126 12.48 -10.99 -5.89
CA GLN A 126 12.75 -9.90 -4.94
C GLN A 126 11.59 -8.90 -4.85
N GLY A 127 10.55 -9.06 -5.69
CA GLY A 127 9.45 -8.12 -5.82
C GLY A 127 9.81 -6.90 -6.68
N VAL A 128 8.93 -5.91 -6.64
CA VAL A 128 9.11 -4.61 -7.31
C VAL A 128 9.35 -3.56 -6.23
N GLU A 129 10.42 -2.78 -6.36
CA GLU A 129 10.62 -1.62 -5.50
C GLU A 129 9.61 -0.52 -5.86
N ILE A 130 8.94 0.02 -4.85
CA ILE A 130 8.01 1.13 -5.01
C ILE A 130 8.74 2.43 -4.68
N ASN A 131 8.59 3.42 -5.56
CA ASN A 131 9.16 4.74 -5.35
C ASN A 131 8.54 5.39 -4.12
N LEU A 132 9.39 5.91 -3.22
CA LEU A 132 8.96 6.69 -2.06
C LEU A 132 9.11 8.17 -2.38
N GLY A 133 8.19 8.98 -1.85
CA GLY A 133 8.29 10.43 -1.98
C GLY A 133 9.57 10.97 -1.35
N PRO A 134 10.04 12.17 -1.76
CA PRO A 134 11.15 12.84 -1.09
C PRO A 134 10.82 12.98 0.39
N GLY A 135 11.77 12.62 1.25
CA GLY A 135 11.66 12.87 2.68
C GLY A 135 11.51 14.37 2.92
N GLN A 136 10.67 14.77 3.87
CA GLN A 136 10.78 16.11 4.41
C GLN A 136 12.00 16.08 5.32
N GLU A 137 13.07 16.76 4.91
CA GLU A 137 14.25 17.01 5.74
C GLU A 137 13.89 17.82 6.98
#